data_AF-E3IWP8-F1
#
_entry.id   AF-E3IWP8-F1
#
_cell.length_a   1.000
_cell.length_b   1.000
_cell.length_c   1.000
_cell.angle_alpha   90.00
_cell.angle_beta   90.00
_cell.angle_gamma   90.00
#
_symmetry.space_group_name_H-M   'P 1'
#
loop_
_entity.id
_entity.type
_entity.pdbx_description
1 polymer ?
#
loop_
_entity_poly.entity_id
_entity_poly.type
_entity_poly.pdbx_seq_one_letter_code
_entity_poly.pdbx_strand_id
1 'polypeptide(L)'
;MVPSDSMAARRAGGAFVVGTGRCGSTLLSKALALHPEVLSLSEFFASLAPEPFPAGPVSGEELWNRLTDRDSPMRPLIAQGMEPAEFLYPVDSGLRFDRSTGVPRISATTLPFLSSEPDRLLDRLAEAVPDFPTQPADQHYRRLFSVLGGWLGRPLWVERSGASGFFTDQLVKNFPTARFLHLTRDPEDTARSMSRHTVFRLLLLRGEFVSRCGADVLNGAPPAGAVPPDLVDLMPGRFSKKSFDAWTREAESFRLMVSFQTAAIEAALARLPAAQVLTVRYEDILERPCEELAGIGEFLGLPAPEKWAQDAAGIVRPAPAAASGRSGPKIPRRWDIVSSVGITALGVASARAIETHRDDALINDPFAAAFVRAAALPNPMPTTPEELAALSPPDSWIPTWRYMGVRTLFFDHFFQWAGANGLRQVVLLASGLDARPFRLHWPAGTVVFEVDQPDVLGFKKSVLDQSAASARCEHHFVGIDLREDWTTALCEAGFDRKARTVWLVEGLLPYLPPEAEHHLLDAIDQLSVPGSRIAIEDAKKIGQTLPDDNYEAATRQWGVDLRTLVHEDDQRDAVATLETLGWKTDAEPIGRVAERYGHPLNPALSTTIEASRFITAELCR
;
A
#
# COMPACT_ATOMS: atom_id res chain seq x y z
N MET A 1 26.38 21.97 25.11
CA MET A 1 26.39 20.50 25.20
C MET A 1 26.55 19.98 23.78
N VAL A 2 27.68 19.35 23.45
CA VAL A 2 27.92 18.85 22.09
C VAL A 2 26.95 17.68 21.84
N PRO A 3 26.17 17.67 20.75
CA PRO A 3 25.34 16.52 20.40
C PRO A 3 26.19 15.25 20.37
N SER A 4 25.74 14.15 20.96
CA SER A 4 26.39 12.85 20.75
C SER A 4 26.43 12.53 19.25
N ASP A 5 27.46 11.82 18.76
CA ASP A 5 27.60 11.47 17.33
C ASP A 5 26.34 10.81 16.74
N SER A 6 25.59 10.09 17.58
CA SER A 6 24.26 9.55 17.29
C SER A 6 23.22 10.64 16.97
N MET A 7 23.13 11.70 17.77
CA MET A 7 22.14 12.77 17.58
C MET A 7 22.44 13.65 16.35
N ALA A 8 23.71 13.91 16.07
CA ALA A 8 24.12 14.65 14.87
C ALA A 8 23.81 13.86 13.59
N ALA A 9 24.10 12.55 13.58
CA ALA A 9 23.76 11.68 12.45
C ALA A 9 22.24 11.56 12.22
N ARG A 10 21.43 11.55 13.28
CA ARG A 10 19.95 11.53 13.19
C ARG A 10 19.37 12.77 12.52
N ARG A 11 20.04 13.93 12.63
CA ARG A 11 19.56 15.23 12.13
C ARG A 11 20.06 15.58 10.73
N ALA A 12 21.18 15.00 10.30
CA ALA A 12 21.83 15.33 9.04
C ALA A 12 20.99 14.96 7.78
N GLY A 13 20.12 13.95 7.88
CA GLY A 13 19.27 13.50 6.78
C GLY A 13 17.95 14.24 6.62
N GLY A 14 17.54 15.06 7.59
CA GLY A 14 16.20 15.66 7.68
C GLY A 14 15.08 14.63 7.83
N ALA A 15 13.82 15.09 7.73
CA ALA A 15 12.68 14.21 7.87
C ALA A 15 11.48 14.59 7.00
N PHE A 16 10.65 13.59 6.71
CA PHE A 16 9.36 13.74 6.04
C PHE A 16 8.23 13.31 6.96
N VAL A 17 7.14 14.07 6.97
CA VAL A 17 5.85 13.62 7.49
C VAL A 17 5.01 13.15 6.31
N VAL A 18 4.74 11.85 6.25
CA VAL A 18 3.95 11.23 5.19
C VAL A 18 2.64 10.67 5.74
N GLY A 19 1.58 10.74 4.94
CA GLY A 19 0.27 10.19 5.27
C GLY A 19 -0.67 10.30 4.08
N THR A 20 -1.86 9.73 4.21
CA THR A 20 -2.89 9.68 3.16
C THR A 20 -3.49 11.03 2.79
N GLY A 21 -3.06 12.12 3.43
CA GLY A 21 -3.70 13.43 3.32
C GLY A 21 -4.96 13.51 4.15
N ARG A 22 -5.24 14.68 4.74
CA ARG A 22 -6.32 14.87 5.75
C ARG A 22 -6.25 13.96 6.99
N CYS A 23 -5.14 13.25 7.19
CA CYS A 23 -4.80 12.48 8.38
C CYS A 23 -4.42 13.34 9.61
N GLY A 24 -4.58 14.66 9.54
CA GLY A 24 -4.22 15.56 10.64
C GLY A 24 -2.79 16.09 10.61
N SER A 25 -2.06 15.86 9.51
CA SER A 25 -0.67 16.29 9.33
C SER A 25 -0.46 17.81 9.45
N THR A 26 -1.48 18.63 9.18
CA THR A 26 -1.44 20.09 9.41
C THR A 26 -1.28 20.46 10.90
N LEU A 27 -1.93 19.73 11.81
CA LEU A 27 -1.76 19.96 13.26
C LEU A 27 -0.32 19.66 13.66
N LEU A 28 0.22 18.54 13.19
CA LEU A 28 1.58 18.12 13.47
C LEU A 28 2.62 19.09 12.89
N SER A 29 2.45 19.61 11.67
CA SER A 29 3.33 20.66 11.14
C SER A 29 3.31 21.92 12.00
N LYS A 30 2.15 22.34 12.51
CA LYS A 30 2.06 23.48 13.44
C LYS A 30 2.77 23.19 14.77
N ALA A 31 2.65 21.98 15.30
CA ALA A 31 3.35 21.57 16.52
C ALA A 31 4.88 21.58 16.32
N LEU A 32 5.36 21.00 15.21
CA LEU A 32 6.77 21.00 14.84
C LEU A 32 7.32 22.42 14.66
N ALA A 33 6.54 23.33 14.07
CA ALA A 33 6.94 24.72 13.86
C ALA A 33 7.16 25.53 15.15
N LEU A 34 6.64 25.05 16.30
CA LEU A 34 6.88 25.66 17.62
C LEU A 34 8.29 25.36 18.14
N HIS A 35 8.96 24.31 17.65
CA HIS A 35 10.33 24.03 18.06
C HIS A 35 11.32 25.00 17.39
N PRO A 36 12.19 25.70 18.14
CA PRO A 36 13.04 26.77 17.60
C PRO A 36 14.07 26.28 16.58
N GLU A 37 14.47 25.00 16.64
CA GLU A 37 15.45 24.43 15.69
C GLU A 37 14.81 23.75 14.46
N VAL A 38 13.48 23.69 14.36
CA VAL A 38 12.77 22.98 13.29
C VAL A 38 12.31 23.94 12.19
N LEU A 39 12.81 23.69 10.98
CA LEU A 39 12.32 24.30 9.74
C LEU A 39 11.18 23.40 9.21
N SER A 40 9.96 23.65 9.69
CA SER A 40 8.79 22.92 9.22
C SER A 40 8.33 23.48 7.88
N LEU A 41 8.59 22.73 6.81
CA LEU A 41 8.18 23.05 5.44
C LEU A 41 6.80 22.45 5.19
N SER A 42 5.86 23.25 4.66
CA SER A 42 4.49 22.84 4.40
C SER A 42 4.14 22.96 2.92
N GLU A 43 3.65 21.87 2.33
CA GLU A 43 3.22 21.76 0.92
C GLU A 43 4.32 22.09 -0.10
N PHE A 44 5.60 21.88 0.23
CA PHE A 44 6.69 22.18 -0.69
C PHE A 44 6.61 21.29 -1.94
N PHE A 45 6.62 19.97 -1.76
CA PHE A 45 6.56 19.04 -2.89
C PHE A 45 5.17 19.00 -3.55
N ALA A 46 4.09 19.16 -2.78
CA ALA A 46 2.75 19.30 -3.33
C ALA A 46 2.65 20.49 -4.31
N SER A 47 3.33 21.60 -4.03
CA SER A 47 3.36 22.77 -4.93
C SER A 47 4.10 22.50 -6.25
N LEU A 48 5.00 21.51 -6.28
CA LEU A 48 5.80 21.11 -7.43
C LEU A 48 5.17 19.98 -8.26
N ALA A 49 4.01 19.48 -7.84
CA ALA A 49 3.24 18.50 -8.61
C ALA A 49 2.88 19.03 -10.03
N PRO A 50 2.77 18.15 -11.03
CA PRO A 50 2.77 16.68 -10.93
C PRO A 50 4.15 16.03 -10.90
N GLU A 51 5.22 16.75 -11.23
CA GLU A 51 6.57 16.20 -11.38
C GLU A 51 7.54 16.85 -10.37
N PRO A 52 7.44 16.51 -9.07
CA PRO A 52 8.31 17.07 -8.04
C PRO A 52 9.77 16.62 -8.17
N PHE A 53 10.07 15.57 -8.91
CA PHE A 53 11.42 15.06 -9.16
C PHE A 53 11.66 14.90 -10.66
N PRO A 54 12.12 15.95 -11.35
CA PRO A 54 12.43 15.86 -12.78
C PRO A 54 13.54 14.85 -13.04
N ALA A 55 13.47 14.20 -14.20
CA ALA A 55 14.51 13.29 -14.65
C ALA A 55 15.79 14.04 -15.05
N GLY A 56 16.92 13.62 -14.50
CA GLY A 56 18.24 14.15 -14.84
C GLY A 56 18.66 15.40 -14.04
N PRO A 57 19.86 15.95 -14.34
CA PRO A 57 20.36 17.14 -13.69
C PRO A 57 19.57 18.39 -14.07
N VAL A 58 19.37 19.30 -13.12
CA VAL A 58 18.65 20.57 -13.29
C VAL A 58 19.59 21.71 -12.90
N SER A 59 19.60 22.83 -13.62
CA SER A 59 20.37 24.02 -13.24
C SER A 59 19.70 24.81 -12.10
N GLY A 60 20.45 25.70 -11.42
CA GLY A 60 19.86 26.60 -10.43
C GLY A 60 18.76 27.48 -11.01
N GLU A 61 18.94 27.97 -12.24
CA GLU A 61 17.95 28.78 -12.96
C GLU A 61 16.68 27.98 -13.30
N GLU A 62 16.82 26.75 -13.77
CA GLU A 62 15.69 25.86 -14.04
C GLU A 62 14.90 25.51 -12.77
N LEU A 63 15.61 25.25 -11.66
CA LEU A 63 14.98 25.06 -10.35
C LEU A 63 14.21 26.31 -9.92
N TRP A 64 14.82 27.49 -10.05
CA TRP A 64 14.18 28.76 -9.71
C TRP A 64 12.90 28.98 -10.52
N ASN A 65 12.95 28.72 -11.82
CA ASN A 65 11.78 28.79 -12.70
C ASN A 65 10.68 27.81 -12.25
N ARG A 66 11.03 26.58 -11.85
CA ARG A 66 10.06 25.62 -11.30
C ARG A 66 9.43 26.09 -9.99
N LEU A 67 10.21 26.68 -9.08
CA LEU A 67 9.72 27.19 -7.79
C LEU A 67 8.83 28.43 -7.95
N THR A 68 9.05 29.20 -9.01
CA THR A 68 8.38 30.48 -9.25
C THR A 68 7.36 30.49 -10.38
N ASP A 69 7.23 29.37 -11.09
CA ASP A 69 6.15 29.12 -12.02
C ASP A 69 4.80 29.40 -11.33
N ARG A 70 3.94 30.09 -12.05
CA ARG A 70 2.63 30.54 -11.60
C ARG A 70 1.50 29.69 -12.17
N ASP A 71 1.82 28.77 -13.08
CA ASP A 71 0.87 27.86 -13.70
C ASP A 71 0.66 26.61 -12.83
N SER A 72 0.19 26.85 -11.61
CA SER A 72 -0.11 25.78 -10.66
C SER A 72 -1.35 24.97 -11.09
N PRO A 73 -1.40 23.65 -10.84
CA PRO A 73 -2.63 22.85 -10.96
C PRO A 73 -3.82 23.40 -10.16
N MET A 74 -3.57 24.26 -9.17
CA MET A 74 -4.57 24.91 -8.32
C MET A 74 -5.14 26.20 -8.93
N ARG A 75 -4.56 26.70 -10.03
CA ARG A 75 -4.96 27.98 -10.66
C ARG A 75 -6.45 28.08 -10.97
N PRO A 76 -7.15 27.05 -11.48
CA PRO A 76 -8.60 27.11 -11.71
C PRO A 76 -9.40 27.36 -10.42
N LEU A 77 -8.94 26.85 -9.27
CA LEU A 77 -9.59 27.08 -7.98
C LEU A 77 -9.31 28.49 -7.45
N ILE A 78 -8.03 28.91 -7.49
CA ILE A 78 -7.61 30.25 -7.02
C ILE A 78 -8.34 31.35 -7.81
N ALA A 79 -8.44 31.20 -9.13
CA ALA A 79 -9.16 32.16 -9.98
C ALA A 79 -10.65 32.31 -9.64
N GLN A 80 -11.25 31.32 -8.95
CA GLN A 80 -12.65 31.31 -8.53
C GLN A 80 -12.83 31.64 -7.04
N GLY A 81 -11.77 32.06 -6.34
CA GLY A 81 -11.82 32.30 -4.89
C GLY A 81 -12.11 31.03 -4.08
N MET A 82 -11.59 29.89 -4.53
CA MET A 82 -11.72 28.59 -3.89
C MET A 82 -10.37 28.07 -3.37
N GLU A 83 -9.54 28.98 -2.88
CA GLU A 83 -8.26 28.63 -2.28
C GLU A 83 -8.48 27.68 -1.08
N PRO A 84 -7.71 26.59 -0.96
CA PRO A 84 -7.79 25.72 0.20
C PRO A 84 -7.25 26.43 1.45
N ALA A 85 -7.59 25.94 2.64
CA ALA A 85 -7.15 26.55 3.91
C ALA A 85 -5.61 26.53 4.08
N GLU A 86 -4.94 25.63 3.37
CA GLU A 86 -3.49 25.52 3.31
C GLU A 86 -2.84 26.56 2.39
N PHE A 87 -3.61 27.29 1.57
CA PHE A 87 -3.12 28.43 0.80
C PHE A 87 -3.01 29.64 1.74
N LEU A 88 -1.78 30.06 2.03
CA LEU A 88 -1.48 31.03 3.07
C LEU A 88 -1.06 32.40 2.51
N TYR A 89 -0.75 32.48 1.22
CA TYR A 89 -0.44 33.77 0.60
C TYR A 89 -1.71 34.65 0.58
N PRO A 90 -1.67 35.86 1.13
CA PRO A 90 -2.88 36.68 1.26
C PRO A 90 -3.16 37.41 -0.07
N VAL A 91 -3.65 36.66 -1.06
CA VAL A 91 -4.20 37.22 -2.29
C VAL A 91 -5.34 38.19 -1.92
N ASP A 92 -5.37 39.37 -2.54
CA ASP A 92 -6.25 40.52 -2.21
C ASP A 92 -5.86 41.42 -1.04
N SER A 93 -4.74 41.16 -0.34
CA SER A 93 -4.25 42.08 0.71
C SER A 93 -3.40 43.25 0.19
N GLY A 94 -3.12 43.30 -1.12
CA GLY A 94 -2.25 44.29 -1.74
C GLY A 94 -0.75 43.97 -1.69
N LEU A 95 -0.38 42.72 -1.38
CA LEU A 95 0.98 42.20 -1.55
C LEU A 95 1.38 42.07 -3.03
N ARG A 96 2.60 41.58 -3.28
CA ARG A 96 3.25 41.52 -4.60
C ARG A 96 2.50 40.71 -5.66
N PHE A 97 1.75 39.68 -5.26
CA PHE A 97 1.00 38.80 -6.17
C PHE A 97 -0.49 38.79 -5.86
N ASP A 98 -1.30 38.64 -6.91
CA ASP A 98 -2.76 38.62 -6.82
C ASP A 98 -3.35 37.50 -7.70
N ARG A 99 -4.67 37.30 -7.64
CA ARG A 99 -5.35 36.24 -8.40
C ARG A 99 -5.19 36.33 -9.92
N SER A 100 -5.08 37.55 -10.45
CA SER A 100 -4.95 37.80 -11.89
C SER A 100 -3.52 37.55 -12.37
N THR A 101 -2.51 37.89 -11.56
CA THR A 101 -1.09 37.71 -11.89
C THR A 101 -0.56 36.32 -11.54
N GLY A 102 -1.27 35.59 -10.68
CA GLY A 102 -0.88 34.28 -10.17
C GLY A 102 0.18 34.37 -9.07
N VAL A 103 0.17 33.40 -8.15
CA VAL A 103 1.15 33.32 -7.06
C VAL A 103 2.21 32.27 -7.40
N PRO A 104 3.52 32.59 -7.29
CA PRO A 104 4.61 31.60 -7.38
C PRO A 104 4.34 30.37 -6.51
N ARG A 105 4.60 29.17 -7.03
CA ARG A 105 4.34 27.89 -6.33
C ARG A 105 4.89 27.86 -4.90
N ILE A 106 6.15 28.24 -4.69
CA ILE A 106 6.77 28.24 -3.35
C ILE A 106 6.13 29.28 -2.40
N SER A 107 5.57 30.37 -2.95
CA SER A 107 4.93 31.43 -2.18
C SER A 107 3.51 31.09 -1.75
N ALA A 108 2.84 30.11 -2.36
CA ALA A 108 1.45 29.78 -2.05
C ALA A 108 1.24 29.35 -0.59
N THR A 109 2.15 28.51 -0.07
CA THR A 109 2.08 27.96 1.29
C THR A 109 3.42 27.94 2.00
N THR A 110 4.49 27.49 1.31
CA THR A 110 5.78 27.22 1.98
C THR A 110 6.37 28.48 2.60
N LEU A 111 6.56 29.56 1.83
CA LEU A 111 7.19 30.78 2.36
C LEU A 111 6.35 31.49 3.44
N PRO A 112 5.02 31.67 3.27
CA PRO A 112 4.19 32.27 4.32
C PRO A 112 4.11 31.43 5.60
N PHE A 113 4.29 30.11 5.51
CA PHE A 113 4.38 29.27 6.70
C PHE A 113 5.71 29.46 7.46
N LEU A 114 6.79 29.78 6.75
CA LEU A 114 8.12 29.97 7.32
C LEU A 114 8.36 31.39 7.89
N SER A 115 7.70 32.40 7.34
CA SER A 115 7.96 33.80 7.68
C SER A 115 6.71 34.68 7.54
N SER A 116 6.59 35.67 8.43
CA SER A 116 5.62 36.75 8.28
C SER A 116 5.96 37.72 7.14
N GLU A 117 7.15 37.63 6.56
CA GLU A 117 7.62 38.43 5.41
C GLU A 117 8.01 37.50 4.24
N PRO A 118 7.04 36.78 3.63
CA PRO A 118 7.33 35.76 2.61
C PRO A 118 7.95 36.33 1.33
N ASP A 119 7.60 37.55 0.93
CA ASP A 119 8.15 38.19 -0.27
C ASP A 119 9.65 38.53 -0.11
N ARG A 120 10.10 38.89 1.11
CA ARG A 120 11.53 39.11 1.38
C ARG A 120 12.32 37.80 1.32
N LEU A 121 11.74 36.69 1.78
CA LEU A 121 12.36 35.39 1.59
C LEU A 121 12.44 35.02 0.11
N LEU A 122 11.39 35.31 -0.66
CA LEU A 122 11.39 35.08 -2.10
C LEU A 122 12.51 35.88 -2.79
N ASP A 123 12.70 37.16 -2.46
CA ASP A 123 13.76 38.00 -3.04
C ASP A 123 15.15 37.43 -2.74
N ARG A 124 15.40 37.01 -1.49
CA ARG A 124 16.68 36.39 -1.12
C ARG A 124 16.91 35.07 -1.85
N LEU A 125 15.86 34.27 -2.06
CA LEU A 125 15.95 33.05 -2.85
C LEU A 125 16.22 33.36 -4.33
N ALA A 126 15.67 34.45 -4.87
CA ALA A 126 15.91 34.89 -6.24
C ALA A 126 17.38 35.25 -6.48
N GLU A 127 18.07 35.78 -5.47
CA GLU A 127 19.51 36.07 -5.53
C GLU A 127 20.37 34.81 -5.40
N ALA A 128 19.92 33.79 -4.65
CA ALA A 128 20.75 32.66 -4.28
C ALA A 128 20.56 31.40 -5.15
N VAL A 129 19.32 31.08 -5.52
CA VAL A 129 18.96 29.81 -6.18
C VAL A 129 19.47 29.72 -7.62
N PRO A 130 19.40 30.77 -8.46
CA PRO A 130 19.95 30.71 -9.82
C PRO A 130 21.44 30.36 -9.88
N ASP A 131 22.21 30.74 -8.86
CA ASP A 131 23.65 30.46 -8.74
C ASP A 131 23.97 29.04 -8.24
N PHE A 132 22.96 28.20 -7.97
CA PHE A 132 23.20 26.80 -7.62
C PHE A 132 23.76 26.03 -8.82
N PRO A 133 24.68 25.08 -8.59
CA PRO A 133 25.25 24.29 -9.69
C PRO A 133 24.19 23.40 -10.34
N THR A 134 24.46 22.95 -11.56
CA THR A 134 23.65 21.90 -12.20
C THR A 134 23.83 20.58 -11.46
N GLN A 135 22.74 20.04 -10.93
CA GLN A 135 22.76 18.82 -10.11
C GLN A 135 21.37 18.17 -10.08
N PRO A 136 21.27 16.91 -9.62
CA PRO A 136 19.98 16.24 -9.40
C PRO A 136 19.03 17.02 -8.46
N ALA A 137 17.72 16.89 -8.68
CA ALA A 137 16.70 17.64 -7.95
C ALA A 137 16.74 17.43 -6.43
N ASP A 138 17.02 16.21 -5.97
CA ASP A 138 17.14 15.88 -4.55
C ASP A 138 18.30 16.63 -3.86
N GLN A 139 19.41 16.84 -4.55
CA GLN A 139 20.53 17.63 -4.04
C GLN A 139 20.17 19.13 -3.97
N HIS A 140 19.42 19.61 -4.96
CA HIS A 140 18.87 20.97 -4.96
C HIS A 140 17.97 21.22 -3.75
N TYR A 141 17.05 20.29 -3.46
CA TYR A 141 16.15 20.43 -2.31
C TYR A 141 16.90 20.41 -0.98
N ARG A 142 17.88 19.50 -0.79
CA ARG A 142 18.73 19.52 0.42
C ARG A 142 19.46 20.84 0.59
N ARG A 143 20.04 21.38 -0.50
CA ARG A 143 20.74 22.68 -0.47
C ARG A 143 19.79 23.83 -0.15
N LEU A 144 18.62 23.87 -0.79
CA LEU A 144 17.59 24.88 -0.55
C LEU A 144 17.12 24.86 0.91
N PHE A 145 16.80 23.67 1.44
CA PHE A 145 16.35 23.53 2.83
C PHE A 145 17.46 23.90 3.82
N SER A 146 18.71 23.56 3.52
CA SER A 146 19.86 23.98 4.32
C SER A 146 20.05 25.50 4.31
N VAL A 147 19.87 26.16 3.17
CA VAL A 147 19.98 27.63 3.05
C VAL A 147 18.87 28.33 3.83
N LEU A 148 17.62 27.89 3.65
CA LEU A 148 16.47 28.39 4.41
C LEU A 148 16.63 28.17 5.91
N GLY A 149 17.06 26.97 6.30
CA GLY A 149 17.35 26.63 7.69
C GLY A 149 18.44 27.51 8.29
N GLY A 150 19.51 27.78 7.54
CA GLY A 150 20.58 28.70 7.95
C GLY A 150 20.11 30.13 8.13
N TRP A 151 19.31 30.66 7.19
CA TRP A 151 18.78 32.03 7.28
C TRP A 151 17.79 32.24 8.41
N LEU A 152 17.01 31.20 8.74
CA LEU A 152 15.97 31.25 9.78
C LEU A 152 16.43 30.69 11.13
N GLY A 153 17.69 30.26 11.25
CA GLY A 153 18.24 29.67 12.48
C GLY A 153 17.62 28.33 12.87
N ARG A 154 17.09 27.59 11.89
CA ARG A 154 16.32 26.34 12.05
C ARG A 154 17.00 25.21 11.28
N PRO A 155 18.03 24.55 11.85
CA PRO A 155 18.88 23.63 11.09
C PRO A 155 18.24 22.28 10.74
N LEU A 156 17.20 21.84 11.46
CA LEU A 156 16.51 20.58 11.17
C LEU A 156 15.30 20.84 10.29
N TRP A 157 15.37 20.47 9.01
CA TRP A 157 14.21 20.55 8.14
C TRP A 157 13.30 19.33 8.30
N VAL A 158 11.99 19.60 8.37
CA VAL A 158 10.94 18.59 8.34
C VAL A 158 9.92 19.01 7.29
N GLU A 159 9.81 18.25 6.22
CA GLU A 159 8.86 18.55 5.14
C GLU A 159 7.57 17.75 5.32
N ARG A 160 6.45 18.42 5.10
CA ARG A 160 5.13 17.82 5.07
C ARG A 160 4.35 18.37 3.89
N SER A 161 4.03 17.49 2.95
CA SER A 161 3.07 17.74 1.88
C SER A 161 1.80 16.91 2.09
N GLY A 162 0.62 17.53 2.03
CA GLY A 162 -0.66 16.87 2.29
C GLY A 162 -1.02 15.78 1.27
N ALA A 163 -0.38 15.78 0.10
CA ALA A 163 -0.54 14.78 -0.95
C ALA A 163 0.67 13.84 -1.07
N SER A 164 1.50 13.73 -0.02
CA SER A 164 2.72 12.91 -0.03
C SER A 164 2.48 11.46 -0.41
N GLY A 165 1.28 10.91 -0.16
CA GLY A 165 0.94 9.53 -0.49
C GLY A 165 1.12 9.17 -1.96
N PHE A 166 1.01 10.14 -2.88
CA PHE A 166 1.20 9.91 -4.31
C PHE A 166 2.66 9.83 -4.76
N PHE A 167 3.61 10.28 -3.94
CA PHE A 167 5.03 10.36 -4.31
C PHE A 167 5.99 9.93 -3.18
N THR A 168 5.49 9.20 -2.18
CA THR A 168 6.32 8.70 -1.07
C THR A 168 7.45 7.79 -1.57
N ASP A 169 7.20 6.99 -2.61
CA ASP A 169 8.25 6.20 -3.26
C ASP A 169 9.43 7.06 -3.74
N GLN A 170 9.13 8.19 -4.40
CA GLN A 170 10.15 9.12 -4.88
C GLN A 170 10.88 9.77 -3.71
N LEU A 171 10.21 10.10 -2.60
CA LEU A 171 10.86 10.61 -1.39
C LEU A 171 11.86 9.60 -0.83
N VAL A 172 11.46 8.34 -0.68
CA VAL A 172 12.33 7.26 -0.17
C VAL A 172 13.55 7.07 -1.08
N LYS A 173 13.34 7.02 -2.40
CA LYS A 173 14.40 6.85 -3.40
C LYS A 173 15.41 8.01 -3.40
N ASN A 174 14.90 9.25 -3.34
CA ASN A 174 15.73 10.44 -3.45
C ASN A 174 16.37 10.85 -2.13
N PHE A 175 15.80 10.46 -0.99
CA PHE A 175 16.28 10.80 0.36
C PHE A 175 16.48 9.54 1.24
N PRO A 176 17.39 8.63 0.87
CA PRO A 176 17.55 7.35 1.57
C PRO A 176 18.05 7.49 3.00
N THR A 177 18.65 8.63 3.36
CA THR A 177 19.13 8.92 4.72
C THR A 177 18.13 9.70 5.58
N ALA A 178 17.00 10.12 5.01
CA ALA A 178 15.99 10.86 5.76
C ALA A 178 15.20 9.94 6.71
N ARG A 179 14.57 10.55 7.71
CA ARG A 179 13.60 9.89 8.58
C ARG A 179 12.19 10.10 8.06
N PHE A 180 11.32 9.13 8.29
CA PHE A 180 9.93 9.16 7.84
C PHE A 180 9.00 8.97 9.03
N LEU A 181 8.22 10.01 9.30
CA LEU A 181 7.12 10.00 10.25
C LEU A 181 5.82 9.72 9.49
N HIS A 182 5.33 8.49 9.59
CA HIS A 182 4.08 8.05 8.99
C HIS A 182 2.91 8.38 9.93
N LEU A 183 2.10 9.38 9.56
CA LEU A 183 0.91 9.76 10.30
C LEU A 183 -0.32 9.08 9.72
N THR A 184 -0.91 8.17 10.49
CA THR A 184 -2.15 7.46 10.13
C THR A 184 -3.35 8.08 10.84
N ARG A 185 -4.55 7.81 10.31
CA ARG A 185 -5.84 8.22 10.86
C ARG A 185 -6.88 7.21 10.43
N ASP A 186 -7.98 7.09 11.16
CA ASP A 186 -9.14 6.30 10.73
C ASP A 186 -9.50 6.60 9.25
N PRO A 187 -9.58 5.57 8.39
CA PRO A 187 -9.73 5.74 6.96
C PRO A 187 -11.10 6.31 6.57
N GLU A 188 -12.16 6.01 7.33
CA GLU A 188 -13.51 6.52 7.05
C GLU A 188 -13.60 8.02 7.36
N ASP A 189 -13.04 8.42 8.51
CA ASP A 189 -12.92 9.83 8.87
C ASP A 189 -12.03 10.61 7.90
N THR A 190 -10.97 9.96 7.42
CA THR A 190 -10.07 10.55 6.41
C THR A 190 -10.80 10.75 5.09
N ALA A 191 -11.49 9.73 4.57
CA ALA A 191 -12.28 9.81 3.34
C ALA A 191 -13.38 10.86 3.44
N ARG A 192 -14.09 10.93 4.58
CA ARG A 192 -15.10 11.95 4.86
C ARG A 192 -14.51 13.36 4.93
N SER A 193 -13.30 13.51 5.47
CA SER A 193 -12.60 14.79 5.49
C SER A 193 -12.16 15.21 4.08
N MET A 194 -11.68 14.27 3.26
CA MET A 194 -11.30 14.50 1.87
C MET A 194 -12.47 14.89 0.99
N SER A 195 -13.64 14.26 1.16
CA SER A 195 -14.81 14.54 0.33
C SER A 195 -15.34 15.97 0.46
N ARG A 196 -14.95 16.65 1.55
CA ARG A 196 -15.26 18.07 1.81
C ARG A 196 -14.08 19.00 1.51
N HIS A 197 -12.94 18.46 1.13
CA HIS A 197 -11.71 19.22 0.92
C HIS A 197 -11.48 19.54 -0.55
N THR A 198 -11.37 20.84 -0.87
CA THR A 198 -11.29 21.34 -2.26
C THR A 198 -10.18 20.67 -3.07
N VAL A 199 -8.98 20.50 -2.51
CA VAL A 199 -7.84 19.87 -3.21
C VAL A 199 -8.12 18.42 -3.56
N PHE A 200 -8.66 17.62 -2.63
CA PHE A 200 -8.89 16.19 -2.86
C PHE A 200 -10.06 15.96 -3.81
N ARG A 201 -11.09 16.81 -3.75
CA ARG A 201 -12.15 16.85 -4.76
C ARG A 201 -11.58 17.19 -6.15
N LEU A 202 -10.67 18.15 -6.25
CA LEU A 202 -10.02 18.50 -7.50
C LEU A 202 -9.16 17.35 -8.05
N LEU A 203 -8.38 16.68 -7.19
CA LEU A 203 -7.59 15.51 -7.59
C LEU A 203 -8.48 14.40 -8.16
N LEU A 204 -9.61 14.13 -7.51
CA LEU A 204 -10.58 13.15 -7.99
C LEU A 204 -11.19 13.56 -9.34
N LEU A 205 -11.54 14.85 -9.49
CA LEU A 205 -12.06 15.39 -10.75
C LEU A 205 -11.05 15.27 -11.90
N ARG A 206 -9.77 15.50 -11.63
CA ARG A 206 -8.69 15.31 -12.63
C ARG A 206 -8.59 13.85 -13.04
N GLY A 207 -8.65 12.93 -12.08
CA GLY A 207 -8.71 11.49 -12.36
C GLY A 207 -9.89 11.09 -13.25
N GLU A 208 -11.05 11.72 -13.07
CA GLU A 208 -12.23 11.51 -13.91
C GLU A 208 -12.05 12.02 -15.34
N PHE A 209 -11.41 13.18 -15.52
CA PHE A 209 -11.05 13.65 -16.86
C PHE A 209 -10.06 12.69 -17.53
N VAL A 210 -9.04 12.21 -16.82
CA VAL A 210 -8.09 11.22 -17.37
C VAL A 210 -8.82 9.92 -17.74
N SER A 211 -9.63 9.38 -16.84
CA SER A 211 -10.32 8.10 -17.04
C SER A 211 -11.37 8.15 -18.15
N ARG A 212 -12.20 9.21 -18.20
CA ARG A 212 -13.37 9.27 -19.11
C ARG A 212 -13.13 10.08 -20.38
N CYS A 213 -12.12 10.96 -20.38
CA CYS A 213 -11.76 11.79 -21.53
C CYS A 213 -10.36 11.48 -22.08
N GLY A 214 -9.61 10.56 -21.46
CA GLY A 214 -8.27 10.15 -21.90
C GLY A 214 -7.16 11.17 -21.64
N ALA A 215 -7.45 12.28 -20.96
CA ALA A 215 -6.50 13.36 -20.72
C ALA A 215 -6.88 14.20 -19.49
N ASP A 216 -5.88 14.80 -18.83
CA ASP A 216 -6.11 15.76 -17.76
C ASP A 216 -6.50 17.13 -18.32
N VAL A 217 -7.80 17.26 -18.65
CA VAL A 217 -8.35 18.46 -19.31
C VAL A 217 -8.15 19.72 -18.47
N LEU A 218 -8.14 19.59 -17.14
CA LEU A 218 -7.88 20.72 -16.23
C LEU A 218 -6.43 21.19 -16.26
N ASN A 219 -5.51 20.38 -16.79
CA ASN A 219 -4.12 20.75 -17.03
C ASN A 219 -3.87 21.30 -18.45
N GLY A 220 -4.93 21.62 -19.19
CA GLY A 220 -4.83 22.17 -20.55
C GLY A 220 -4.66 21.11 -21.65
N ALA A 221 -4.66 19.82 -21.32
CA ALA A 221 -4.63 18.76 -22.33
C ALA A 221 -5.99 18.67 -23.06
N PRO A 222 -6.02 18.53 -24.40
CA PRO A 222 -7.28 18.35 -25.11
C PRO A 222 -7.89 16.98 -24.77
N PRO A 223 -9.23 16.87 -24.66
CA PRO A 223 -9.87 15.59 -24.47
C PRO A 223 -9.68 14.71 -25.72
N ALA A 224 -9.39 13.42 -25.52
CA ALA A 224 -9.22 12.45 -26.60
C ALA A 224 -10.56 11.99 -27.22
N GLY A 225 -11.69 12.38 -26.61
CA GLY A 225 -13.04 12.02 -27.05
C GLY A 225 -14.11 13.02 -26.57
N ALA A 226 -15.38 12.64 -26.69
CA ALA A 226 -16.48 13.47 -26.24
C ALA A 226 -16.46 13.64 -24.72
N VAL A 227 -16.53 14.88 -24.23
CA VAL A 227 -16.62 15.16 -22.79
C VAL A 227 -18.03 14.81 -22.30
N PRO A 228 -18.17 13.94 -21.29
CA PRO A 228 -19.48 13.58 -20.74
C PRO A 228 -20.27 14.80 -20.25
N PRO A 229 -21.62 14.82 -20.37
CA PRO A 229 -22.44 15.97 -20.00
C PRO A 229 -22.21 16.48 -18.57
N ASP A 230 -21.94 15.58 -17.62
CA ASP A 230 -21.68 15.90 -16.22
C ASP A 230 -20.30 16.55 -15.96
N LEU A 231 -19.39 16.51 -16.93
CA LEU A 231 -18.05 17.12 -16.86
C LEU A 231 -17.92 18.40 -17.70
N VAL A 232 -18.89 18.72 -18.56
CA VAL A 232 -18.82 19.88 -19.48
C VAL A 232 -18.65 21.20 -18.74
N ASP A 233 -19.41 21.42 -17.67
CA ASP A 233 -19.34 22.66 -16.86
C ASP A 233 -18.12 22.69 -15.92
N LEU A 234 -17.33 21.63 -15.92
CA LEU A 234 -16.06 21.50 -15.19
C LEU A 234 -14.85 21.65 -16.11
N MET A 235 -15.04 21.86 -17.41
CA MET A 235 -13.95 22.13 -18.35
C MET A 235 -13.33 23.52 -18.15
N PRO A 236 -12.06 23.73 -18.53
CA PRO A 236 -11.47 25.06 -18.64
C PRO A 236 -12.37 26.03 -19.43
N GLY A 237 -12.50 27.27 -18.94
CA GLY A 237 -13.36 28.30 -19.53
C GLY A 237 -14.84 28.24 -19.10
N ARG A 238 -15.32 27.11 -18.58
CA ARG A 238 -16.66 26.94 -17.97
C ARG A 238 -16.62 26.65 -16.47
N PHE A 239 -15.49 26.15 -15.99
CA PHE A 239 -15.24 25.83 -14.59
C PHE A 239 -15.58 27.01 -13.68
N SER A 240 -16.45 26.78 -12.71
CA SER A 240 -16.89 27.78 -11.73
C SER A 240 -17.04 27.14 -10.35
N LYS A 241 -17.05 27.95 -9.31
CA LYS A 241 -17.39 27.47 -7.95
C LYS A 241 -18.73 26.75 -7.91
N LYS A 242 -19.73 27.27 -8.63
CA LYS A 242 -21.07 26.67 -8.69
C LYS A 242 -21.04 25.27 -9.31
N SER A 243 -20.39 25.08 -10.45
CA SER A 243 -20.30 23.76 -11.10
C SER A 243 -19.47 22.79 -10.29
N PHE A 244 -18.37 23.25 -9.67
CA PHE A 244 -17.54 22.43 -8.80
C PHE A 244 -18.26 22.00 -7.52
N ASP A 245 -19.01 22.89 -6.86
CA ASP A 245 -19.78 22.54 -5.66
C ASP A 245 -20.97 21.61 -5.97
N ALA A 246 -21.60 21.76 -7.14
CA ALA A 246 -22.64 20.86 -7.61
C ALA A 246 -22.09 19.46 -7.96
N TRP A 247 -20.81 19.35 -8.30
CA TRP A 247 -20.17 18.09 -8.59
C TRP A 247 -19.87 17.31 -7.31
N THR A 248 -20.63 16.25 -7.08
CA THR A 248 -20.47 15.35 -5.94
C THR A 248 -20.01 13.98 -6.40
N ARG A 249 -19.26 13.30 -5.54
CA ARG A 249 -18.88 11.90 -5.74
C ARG A 249 -19.26 11.08 -4.52
N GLU A 250 -19.42 9.78 -4.76
CA GLU A 250 -19.73 8.83 -3.71
C GLU A 250 -18.58 8.78 -2.69
N ALA A 251 -18.91 8.49 -1.44
CA ALA A 251 -17.93 8.33 -0.38
C ALA A 251 -16.86 7.28 -0.76
N GLU A 252 -17.25 6.28 -1.55
CA GLU A 252 -16.40 5.20 -2.01
C GLU A 252 -15.18 5.68 -2.82
N SER A 253 -15.34 6.69 -3.67
CA SER A 253 -14.23 7.23 -4.46
C SER A 253 -13.13 7.82 -3.56
N PHE A 254 -13.50 8.40 -2.42
CA PHE A 254 -12.55 8.93 -1.45
C PHE A 254 -11.95 7.82 -0.57
N ARG A 255 -12.71 6.76 -0.25
CA ARG A 255 -12.17 5.57 0.43
C ARG A 255 -11.10 4.90 -0.40
N LEU A 256 -11.36 4.68 -1.69
CA LEU A 256 -10.40 4.12 -2.63
C LEU A 256 -9.11 4.97 -2.68
N MET A 257 -9.25 6.30 -2.71
CA MET A 257 -8.11 7.21 -2.68
C MET A 257 -7.30 7.08 -1.38
N VAL A 258 -7.96 6.89 -0.23
CA VAL A 258 -7.30 6.63 1.05
C VAL A 258 -6.57 5.29 1.02
N SER A 259 -7.23 4.22 0.58
CA SER A 259 -6.64 2.87 0.50
C SER A 259 -5.43 2.86 -0.43
N PHE A 260 -5.53 3.45 -1.62
CA PHE A 260 -4.42 3.57 -2.58
C PHE A 260 -3.21 4.28 -1.97
N GLN A 261 -3.43 5.46 -1.36
CA GLN A 261 -2.34 6.20 -0.75
C GLN A 261 -1.73 5.46 0.45
N THR A 262 -2.55 4.77 1.25
CA THR A 262 -2.06 3.97 2.39
C THR A 262 -1.12 2.89 1.90
N ALA A 263 -1.57 2.08 0.94
CA ALA A 263 -0.78 1.00 0.37
C ALA A 263 0.51 1.51 -0.28
N ALA A 264 0.46 2.62 -1.03
CA ALA A 264 1.63 3.22 -1.65
C ALA A 264 2.66 3.72 -0.62
N ILE A 265 2.20 4.34 0.47
CA ILE A 265 3.08 4.79 1.56
C ILE A 265 3.72 3.58 2.24
N GLU A 266 2.93 2.60 2.66
CA GLU A 266 3.41 1.45 3.40
C GLU A 266 4.41 0.62 2.58
N ALA A 267 4.12 0.37 1.30
CA ALA A 267 5.04 -0.30 0.40
C ALA A 267 6.37 0.47 0.25
N ALA A 268 6.30 1.80 0.11
CA ALA A 268 7.49 2.62 0.00
C ALA A 268 8.34 2.60 1.28
N LEU A 269 7.71 2.70 2.45
CA LEU A 269 8.35 2.73 3.76
C LEU A 269 8.90 1.36 4.19
N ALA A 270 8.30 0.26 3.76
CA ALA A 270 8.78 -1.10 4.08
C ALA A 270 10.21 -1.38 3.60
N ARG A 271 10.71 -0.61 2.62
CA ARG A 271 12.08 -0.73 2.09
C ARG A 271 13.12 -0.04 2.96
N LEU A 272 12.70 0.73 3.96
CA LEU A 272 13.61 1.46 4.84
C LEU A 272 13.91 0.66 6.13
N PRO A 273 15.11 0.81 6.70
CA PRO A 273 15.41 0.37 8.05
C PRO A 273 14.38 0.86 9.07
N ALA A 274 13.98 -0.02 9.99
CA ALA A 274 12.99 0.30 11.03
C ALA A 274 13.36 1.56 11.86
N ALA A 275 14.64 1.85 12.04
CA ALA A 275 15.11 3.03 12.77
C ALA A 275 14.87 4.38 12.06
N GLN A 276 14.55 4.36 10.76
CA GLN A 276 14.12 5.52 9.96
C GLN A 276 12.59 5.65 9.87
N VAL A 277 11.90 4.61 10.35
CA VAL A 277 10.47 4.34 10.52
C VAL A 277 9.81 4.84 11.81
N LEU A 278 8.99 5.90 11.87
CA LEU A 278 8.06 6.07 13.01
C LEU A 278 6.63 6.19 12.50
N THR A 279 5.73 5.31 12.96
CA THR A 279 4.30 5.40 12.67
C THR A 279 3.55 5.88 13.90
N VAL A 280 2.72 6.90 13.73
CA VAL A 280 1.92 7.51 14.81
C VAL A 280 0.49 7.66 14.32
N ARG A 281 -0.49 7.37 15.19
CA ARG A 281 -1.90 7.60 14.87
C ARG A 281 -2.31 9.01 15.29
N TYR A 282 -3.08 9.66 14.45
CA TYR A 282 -3.64 10.97 14.74
C TYR A 282 -4.50 10.95 16.00
N GLU A 283 -5.27 9.89 16.22
CA GLU A 283 -6.11 9.74 17.41
C GLU A 283 -5.26 9.68 18.69
N ASP A 284 -4.11 9.01 18.66
CA ASP A 284 -3.20 8.94 19.81
C ASP A 284 -2.63 10.33 20.15
N ILE A 285 -2.34 11.16 19.14
CA ILE A 285 -1.91 12.56 19.35
C ILE A 285 -3.03 13.36 20.02
N LEU A 286 -4.30 13.10 19.71
CA LEU A 286 -5.43 13.78 20.34
C LEU A 286 -5.65 13.33 21.79
N GLU A 287 -5.49 12.03 22.06
CA GLU A 287 -5.72 11.44 23.38
C GLU A 287 -4.56 11.68 24.35
N ARG A 288 -3.33 11.56 23.87
CA ARG A 288 -2.08 11.60 24.66
C ARG A 288 -1.04 12.54 24.03
N PRO A 289 -1.38 13.83 23.82
CA PRO A 289 -0.57 14.76 23.04
C PRO A 289 0.86 14.90 23.54
N CYS A 290 1.07 15.01 24.86
CA CYS A 290 2.42 15.16 25.41
C CYS A 290 3.30 13.92 25.18
N GLU A 291 2.73 12.72 25.29
CA GLU A 291 3.46 11.46 25.13
C GLU A 291 3.86 11.25 23.67
N GLU A 292 2.89 11.33 22.76
CA GLU A 292 3.13 11.09 21.34
C GLU A 292 4.04 12.15 20.71
N LEU A 293 3.87 13.43 21.09
CA LEU A 293 4.77 14.49 20.63
C LEU A 293 6.18 14.29 21.20
N ALA A 294 6.35 13.90 22.47
CA ALA A 294 7.69 13.62 23.01
C ALA A 294 8.39 12.51 22.22
N GLY A 295 7.69 11.40 21.93
CA GLY A 295 8.22 10.30 21.11
C GLY A 295 8.61 10.74 19.69
N ILE A 296 7.79 11.59 19.05
CA ILE A 296 8.14 12.22 17.76
C ILE A 296 9.41 13.05 17.89
N GLY A 297 9.56 13.82 18.97
CA GLY A 297 10.73 14.65 19.22
C GLY A 297 12.00 13.83 19.39
N GLU A 298 11.94 12.74 20.15
CA GLU A 298 13.04 11.79 20.31
C GLU A 298 13.44 11.13 18.99
N PHE A 299 12.45 10.73 18.20
CA PHE A 299 12.66 10.17 16.88
C PHE A 299 13.31 11.18 15.93
N LEU A 300 12.93 12.44 15.97
CA LEU A 300 13.56 13.49 15.16
C LEU A 300 14.92 13.95 15.72
N GLY A 301 15.30 13.51 16.92
CA GLY A 301 16.52 13.94 17.60
C GLY A 301 16.46 15.40 18.07
N LEU A 302 15.28 15.86 18.48
CA LEU A 302 15.10 17.19 19.06
C LEU A 302 15.72 17.28 20.45
N PRO A 303 16.34 18.41 20.81
CA PRO A 303 16.79 18.66 22.18
C PRO A 303 15.57 18.88 23.11
N ALA A 304 15.60 18.27 24.30
CA ALA A 304 14.54 18.39 25.31
C ALA A 304 13.11 18.14 24.76
N PRO A 305 12.87 16.97 24.12
CA PRO A 305 11.63 16.67 23.42
C PRO A 305 10.39 16.77 24.32
N GLU A 306 10.51 16.47 25.61
CA GLU A 306 9.41 16.54 26.58
C GLU A 306 8.93 17.96 26.82
N LYS A 307 9.86 18.93 26.85
CA LYS A 307 9.53 20.35 27.03
C LYS A 307 8.78 20.87 25.81
N TRP A 308 9.29 20.58 24.61
CA TRP A 308 8.60 20.95 23.37
C TRP A 308 7.21 20.29 23.28
N ALA A 309 7.10 19.03 23.66
CA ALA A 309 5.82 18.31 23.65
C ALA A 309 4.79 18.97 24.58
N GLN A 310 5.20 19.43 25.77
CA GLN A 310 4.32 20.18 26.68
C GLN A 310 3.83 21.50 26.07
N ASP A 311 4.75 22.27 25.47
CA ASP A 311 4.40 23.54 24.82
C ASP A 311 3.49 23.32 23.60
N ALA A 312 3.77 22.30 22.80
CA ALA A 312 3.03 21.96 21.59
C ALA A 312 1.68 21.28 21.86
N ALA A 313 1.51 20.59 22.98
CA ALA A 313 0.23 20.02 23.37
C ALA A 313 -0.88 21.08 23.51
N GLY A 314 -0.52 22.34 23.84
CA GLY A 314 -1.47 23.44 23.99
C GLY A 314 -2.24 23.83 22.71
N ILE A 315 -1.73 23.47 21.53
CA ILE A 315 -2.44 23.70 20.25
C ILE A 315 -3.27 22.49 19.80
N VAL A 316 -3.14 21.34 20.48
CA VAL A 316 -3.96 20.16 20.26
C VAL A 316 -5.30 20.39 20.97
N ARG A 317 -6.33 20.74 20.20
CA ARG A 317 -7.68 20.89 20.76
C ARG A 317 -8.33 19.51 20.91
N PRO A 318 -8.91 19.17 22.07
CA PRO A 318 -9.74 17.98 22.19
C PRO A 318 -10.94 18.07 21.24
N ALA A 319 -11.33 16.95 20.63
CA ALA A 319 -12.59 16.88 19.90
C ALA A 319 -13.78 17.22 20.84
N PRO A 320 -14.85 17.88 20.38
CA PRO A 320 -16.06 18.04 21.19
C PRO A 320 -16.59 16.65 21.58
N ALA A 321 -16.99 16.50 22.84
CA ALA A 321 -17.59 15.30 23.39
C ALA A 321 -18.93 14.99 22.70
N ALA A 322 -18.87 14.27 21.58
CA ALA A 322 -20.00 13.56 20.99
C ALA A 322 -19.50 12.15 20.61
N ALA A 323 -20.08 11.15 21.26
CA ALA A 323 -19.86 9.71 21.11
C ALA A 323 -18.58 9.11 21.72
N SER A 324 -18.30 9.45 22.99
CA SER A 324 -17.55 8.56 23.88
C SER A 324 -18.41 7.32 24.19
N GLY A 325 -18.22 6.26 23.40
CA GLY A 325 -18.90 4.98 23.60
C GLY A 325 -18.29 3.82 22.82
N ARG A 326 -17.05 3.93 22.34
CA ARG A 326 -16.37 2.83 21.66
C ARG A 326 -14.93 2.73 22.16
N SER A 327 -14.76 2.05 23.29
CA SER A 327 -13.54 1.27 23.53
C SER A 327 -13.53 0.13 22.51
N GLY A 328 -13.09 0.42 21.29
CA GLY A 328 -12.81 -0.61 20.29
C GLY A 328 -11.57 -1.41 20.69
N PRO A 329 -11.45 -2.68 20.28
CA PRO A 329 -10.23 -3.45 20.53
C PRO A 329 -9.01 -2.73 19.95
N LYS A 330 -7.85 -2.87 20.61
CA LYS A 330 -6.55 -2.42 20.11
C LYS A 330 -6.36 -2.94 18.68
N ILE A 331 -6.15 -2.04 17.72
CA ILE A 331 -6.00 -2.38 16.30
C ILE A 331 -4.49 -2.59 16.01
N PRO A 332 -4.03 -3.80 15.63
CA PRO A 332 -2.69 -4.01 15.08
C PRO A 332 -2.61 -3.46 13.64
N ARG A 333 -1.38 -3.28 13.12
CA ARG A 333 -1.04 -2.75 11.78
C ARG A 333 -1.98 -3.34 10.71
N ARG A 334 -2.69 -2.49 9.97
CA ARG A 334 -3.82 -2.92 9.14
C ARG A 334 -3.41 -3.09 7.69
N TRP A 335 -3.65 -4.30 7.18
CA TRP A 335 -3.56 -4.70 5.79
C TRP A 335 -4.99 -4.89 5.26
N ASP A 336 -5.29 -4.56 4.01
CA ASP A 336 -6.64 -4.74 3.42
C ASP A 336 -6.55 -5.65 2.18
N ILE A 337 -7.59 -6.45 1.92
CA ILE A 337 -7.62 -7.43 0.83
C ILE A 337 -7.57 -6.78 -0.57
N VAL A 338 -7.78 -5.47 -0.66
CA VAL A 338 -7.60 -4.68 -1.89
C VAL A 338 -6.21 -4.03 -1.98
N SER A 339 -5.24 -4.46 -1.17
CA SER A 339 -3.85 -3.96 -1.19
C SER A 339 -2.81 -5.10 -1.27
N SER A 340 -1.72 -4.89 -2.03
CA SER A 340 -0.56 -5.81 -2.10
C SER A 340 -0.94 -7.27 -2.41
N VAL A 341 -0.56 -8.25 -1.57
CA VAL A 341 -0.90 -9.69 -1.68
C VAL A 341 -2.42 -9.94 -1.67
N GLY A 342 -3.25 -8.96 -1.29
CA GLY A 342 -4.72 -9.12 -1.28
C GLY A 342 -5.26 -9.16 -2.70
N ILE A 343 -4.66 -8.36 -3.59
CA ILE A 343 -4.97 -8.37 -5.02
C ILE A 343 -4.47 -9.66 -5.68
N THR A 344 -3.36 -10.25 -5.22
CA THR A 344 -2.91 -11.56 -5.73
C THR A 344 -3.84 -12.69 -5.28
N ALA A 345 -4.31 -12.67 -4.03
CA ALA A 345 -5.33 -13.60 -3.54
C ALA A 345 -6.64 -13.49 -4.34
N LEU A 346 -7.07 -12.27 -4.68
CA LEU A 346 -8.22 -12.03 -5.55
C LEU A 346 -8.00 -12.52 -6.99
N GLY A 347 -6.80 -12.33 -7.54
CA GLY A 347 -6.44 -12.83 -8.86
C GLY A 347 -6.48 -14.35 -8.95
N VAL A 348 -5.93 -15.03 -7.94
CA VAL A 348 -6.01 -16.49 -7.82
C VAL A 348 -7.47 -16.95 -7.65
N ALA A 349 -8.27 -16.26 -6.84
CA ALA A 349 -9.69 -16.57 -6.69
C ALA A 349 -10.46 -16.36 -8.01
N SER A 350 -10.17 -15.30 -8.75
CA SER A 350 -10.71 -15.05 -10.10
C SER A 350 -10.40 -16.21 -11.04
N ALA A 351 -9.15 -16.68 -11.07
CA ALA A 351 -8.75 -17.84 -11.86
C ALA A 351 -9.51 -19.12 -11.48
N ARG A 352 -9.69 -19.40 -10.18
CA ARG A 352 -10.51 -20.55 -9.72
C ARG A 352 -11.98 -20.41 -10.08
N ALA A 353 -12.52 -19.19 -10.02
CA ALA A 353 -13.89 -18.91 -10.43
C ALA A 353 -14.08 -19.20 -11.93
N ILE A 354 -13.15 -18.75 -12.76
CA ILE A 354 -13.17 -19.01 -14.21
C ILE A 354 -13.08 -20.52 -14.48
N GLU A 355 -12.13 -21.23 -13.87
CA GLU A 355 -12.00 -22.69 -13.99
C GLU A 355 -13.31 -23.41 -13.61
N THR A 356 -13.97 -22.97 -12.53
CA THR A 356 -15.23 -23.55 -12.03
C THR A 356 -16.38 -23.42 -13.04
N HIS A 357 -16.40 -22.36 -13.85
CA HIS A 357 -17.46 -22.10 -14.83
C HIS A 357 -17.20 -22.73 -16.21
N ARG A 358 -16.19 -23.60 -16.34
CA ARG A 358 -15.90 -24.30 -17.60
C ARG A 358 -16.67 -25.60 -17.72
N ASP A 359 -16.99 -25.98 -18.95
CA ASP A 359 -17.56 -27.30 -19.25
C ASP A 359 -16.59 -28.46 -18.92
N ASP A 360 -15.28 -28.20 -18.98
CA ASP A 360 -14.20 -29.15 -18.72
C ASP A 360 -13.38 -28.77 -17.46
N ALA A 361 -14.08 -28.25 -16.44
CA ALA A 361 -13.49 -27.80 -15.18
C ALA A 361 -12.76 -28.94 -14.43
N LEU A 362 -11.52 -28.68 -13.99
CA LEU A 362 -10.74 -29.57 -13.11
C LEU A 362 -11.21 -29.50 -11.65
N ILE A 363 -11.72 -28.34 -11.24
CA ILE A 363 -12.14 -28.06 -9.87
C ILE A 363 -13.51 -27.38 -9.84
N ASN A 364 -14.16 -27.45 -8.68
CA ASN A 364 -15.35 -26.67 -8.38
C ASN A 364 -15.13 -25.93 -7.06
N ASP A 365 -14.88 -24.62 -7.17
CA ASP A 365 -14.83 -23.69 -6.04
C ASP A 365 -16.02 -22.73 -6.11
N PRO A 366 -17.16 -23.07 -5.46
CA PRO A 366 -18.39 -22.30 -5.57
C PRO A 366 -18.31 -20.93 -4.88
N PHE A 367 -17.27 -20.67 -4.07
CA PHE A 367 -17.11 -19.42 -3.33
C PHE A 367 -16.16 -18.43 -4.01
N ALA A 368 -15.32 -18.91 -4.93
CA ALA A 368 -14.31 -18.11 -5.61
C ALA A 368 -14.88 -16.84 -6.26
N ALA A 369 -15.97 -16.97 -7.02
CA ALA A 369 -16.62 -15.84 -7.67
C ALA A 369 -17.19 -14.83 -6.66
N ALA A 370 -17.73 -15.32 -5.53
CA ALA A 370 -18.30 -14.47 -4.49
C ALA A 370 -17.20 -13.61 -3.83
N PHE A 371 -16.03 -14.17 -3.54
CA PHE A 371 -14.92 -13.39 -3.00
C PHE A 371 -14.48 -12.26 -3.93
N VAL A 372 -14.32 -12.57 -5.23
CA VAL A 372 -13.91 -11.58 -6.23
C VAL A 372 -14.94 -10.46 -6.36
N ARG A 373 -16.23 -10.80 -6.42
CA ARG A 373 -17.31 -9.82 -6.53
C ARG A 373 -17.45 -8.98 -5.25
N ALA A 374 -17.30 -9.58 -4.08
CA ALA A 374 -17.41 -8.89 -2.80
C ALA A 374 -16.26 -7.90 -2.54
N ALA A 375 -15.09 -8.10 -3.17
CA ALA A 375 -13.98 -7.15 -3.09
C ALA A 375 -14.27 -5.81 -3.79
N ALA A 376 -15.31 -5.74 -4.63
CA ALA A 376 -15.80 -4.52 -5.28
C ALA A 376 -14.68 -3.68 -5.95
N LEU A 377 -13.77 -4.36 -6.65
CA LEU A 377 -12.64 -3.70 -7.31
C LEU A 377 -13.12 -2.65 -8.34
N PRO A 378 -12.46 -1.48 -8.45
CA PRO A 378 -12.82 -0.44 -9.42
C PRO A 378 -12.84 -0.93 -10.86
N ASN A 379 -11.92 -1.85 -11.19
CA ASN A 379 -11.90 -2.64 -12.40
C ASN A 379 -12.12 -4.11 -12.01
N PRO A 380 -13.34 -4.66 -12.13
CA PRO A 380 -13.64 -6.01 -11.71
C PRO A 380 -12.75 -7.04 -12.42
N MET A 381 -12.24 -8.01 -11.66
CA MET A 381 -11.60 -9.19 -12.25
C MET A 381 -12.68 -10.13 -12.81
N PRO A 382 -12.42 -10.79 -13.95
CA PRO A 382 -13.36 -11.74 -14.52
C PRO A 382 -13.55 -12.95 -13.59
N THR A 383 -14.75 -13.49 -13.58
CA THR A 383 -15.10 -14.69 -12.79
C THR A 383 -15.68 -15.81 -13.65
N THR A 384 -15.92 -15.55 -14.94
CA THR A 384 -16.35 -16.55 -15.93
C THR A 384 -15.50 -16.48 -17.20
N PRO A 385 -15.46 -17.55 -18.02
CA PRO A 385 -14.80 -17.53 -19.32
C PRO A 385 -15.28 -16.40 -20.25
N GLU A 386 -16.57 -16.06 -20.21
CA GLU A 386 -17.17 -15.00 -21.03
C GLU A 386 -16.71 -13.61 -20.57
N GLU A 387 -16.70 -13.36 -19.25
CA GLU A 387 -16.19 -12.12 -18.67
C GLU A 387 -14.70 -11.93 -19.01
N LEU A 388 -13.92 -13.03 -19.00
CA LEU A 388 -12.52 -13.01 -19.40
C LEU A 388 -12.34 -12.68 -20.89
N ALA A 389 -13.12 -13.31 -21.78
CA ALA A 389 -13.05 -13.09 -23.22
C ALA A 389 -13.47 -11.66 -23.64
N ALA A 390 -14.23 -10.96 -22.79
CA ALA A 390 -14.65 -9.59 -23.02
C ALA A 390 -13.59 -8.53 -22.65
N LEU A 391 -12.46 -8.92 -22.05
CA LEU A 391 -11.39 -7.99 -21.68
C LEU A 391 -10.65 -7.43 -22.91
N SER A 392 -10.08 -6.24 -22.76
CA SER A 392 -9.24 -5.59 -23.78
C SER A 392 -7.93 -5.09 -23.16
N PRO A 393 -6.76 -5.61 -23.59
CA PRO A 393 -6.57 -6.58 -24.67
C PRO A 393 -7.07 -8.01 -24.30
N PRO A 394 -7.54 -8.81 -25.27
CA PRO A 394 -8.24 -10.09 -25.02
C PRO A 394 -7.43 -11.23 -24.40
N ASP A 395 -6.10 -11.10 -24.25
CA ASP A 395 -5.20 -12.26 -24.10
C ASP A 395 -4.32 -12.27 -22.83
N SER A 396 -4.50 -11.37 -21.86
CA SER A 396 -3.55 -11.28 -20.74
C SER A 396 -3.66 -12.43 -19.71
N TRP A 397 -4.78 -13.15 -19.61
CA TRP A 397 -5.07 -14.10 -18.51
C TRP A 397 -5.50 -15.51 -18.95
N ILE A 398 -5.81 -15.72 -20.23
CA ILE A 398 -6.29 -17.02 -20.73
C ILE A 398 -5.32 -18.20 -20.47
N PRO A 399 -4.00 -18.01 -20.29
CA PRO A 399 -3.14 -19.12 -19.91
C PRO A 399 -3.06 -19.42 -18.39
N THR A 400 -3.28 -18.45 -17.49
CA THR A 400 -2.98 -18.58 -16.05
C THR A 400 -4.07 -19.24 -15.22
N TRP A 401 -5.33 -19.23 -15.66
CA TRP A 401 -6.41 -19.87 -14.90
C TRP A 401 -6.32 -21.39 -14.89
N ARG A 402 -5.90 -22.03 -16.00
CA ARG A 402 -5.75 -23.50 -16.03
C ARG A 402 -4.62 -23.95 -15.11
N TYR A 403 -3.55 -23.17 -15.02
CA TYR A 403 -2.49 -23.39 -14.03
C TYR A 403 -3.09 -23.45 -12.63
N MET A 404 -3.96 -22.48 -12.28
CA MET A 404 -4.64 -22.43 -10.97
C MET A 404 -5.58 -23.61 -10.76
N GLY A 405 -6.26 -24.08 -11.81
CA GLY A 405 -7.06 -25.30 -11.79
C GLY A 405 -6.24 -26.55 -11.44
N VAL A 406 -5.12 -26.77 -12.16
CA VAL A 406 -4.18 -27.88 -11.90
C VAL A 406 -3.60 -27.80 -10.49
N ARG A 407 -3.16 -26.61 -10.07
CA ARG A 407 -2.64 -26.37 -8.72
C ARG A 407 -3.66 -26.69 -7.64
N THR A 408 -4.88 -26.17 -7.79
CA THR A 408 -5.94 -26.39 -6.81
C THR A 408 -6.27 -27.87 -6.71
N LEU A 409 -6.41 -28.57 -7.84
CA LEU A 409 -6.73 -30.00 -7.88
C LEU A 409 -5.64 -30.86 -7.24
N PHE A 410 -4.35 -30.53 -7.46
CA PHE A 410 -3.24 -31.25 -6.85
C PHE A 410 -3.32 -31.22 -5.33
N PHE A 411 -3.47 -30.03 -4.74
CA PHE A 411 -3.57 -29.89 -3.29
C PHE A 411 -4.90 -30.43 -2.73
N ASP A 412 -6.00 -30.40 -3.50
CA ASP A 412 -7.25 -31.08 -3.12
C ASP A 412 -7.07 -32.58 -3.01
N HIS A 413 -6.41 -33.21 -3.99
CA HIS A 413 -6.08 -34.63 -3.94
C HIS A 413 -5.14 -34.96 -2.78
N PHE A 414 -4.19 -34.08 -2.45
CA PHE A 414 -3.32 -34.26 -1.31
C PHE A 414 -4.11 -34.34 0.02
N PHE A 415 -5.09 -33.45 0.23
CA PHE A 415 -5.95 -33.51 1.41
C PHE A 415 -6.87 -34.73 1.43
N GLN A 416 -7.46 -35.10 0.29
CA GLN A 416 -8.30 -36.30 0.20
C GLN A 416 -7.49 -37.55 0.54
N TRP A 417 -6.28 -37.67 -0.01
CA TRP A 417 -5.34 -38.75 0.31
C TRP A 417 -4.98 -38.74 1.80
N ALA A 418 -4.63 -37.59 2.37
CA ALA A 418 -4.24 -37.49 3.78
C ALA A 418 -5.41 -37.89 4.71
N GLY A 419 -6.63 -37.43 4.40
CA GLY A 419 -7.83 -37.82 5.11
C GLY A 419 -8.11 -39.33 5.04
N ALA A 420 -7.98 -39.93 3.86
CA ALA A 420 -8.11 -41.38 3.66
C ALA A 420 -7.07 -42.19 4.45
N ASN A 421 -5.89 -41.61 4.70
CA ASN A 421 -4.80 -42.23 5.47
C ASN A 421 -4.85 -41.89 6.97
N GLY A 422 -5.97 -41.36 7.47
CA GLY A 422 -6.19 -41.19 8.90
C GLY A 422 -5.58 -39.93 9.51
N LEU A 423 -5.14 -38.96 8.71
CA LEU A 423 -4.72 -37.64 9.22
C LEU A 423 -5.97 -36.78 9.44
N ARG A 424 -6.01 -36.07 10.56
CA ARG A 424 -7.20 -35.33 11.04
C ARG A 424 -6.92 -33.89 11.46
N GLN A 425 -5.65 -33.48 11.56
CA GLN A 425 -5.29 -32.10 11.86
C GLN A 425 -4.68 -31.47 10.62
N VAL A 426 -5.24 -30.36 10.17
CA VAL A 426 -4.85 -29.67 8.94
C VAL A 426 -4.56 -28.21 9.23
N VAL A 427 -3.49 -27.67 8.66
CA VAL A 427 -3.15 -26.25 8.77
C VAL A 427 -2.89 -25.66 7.38
N LEU A 428 -3.63 -24.60 7.06
CA LEU A 428 -3.49 -23.82 5.83
C LEU A 428 -2.76 -22.52 6.17
N LEU A 429 -1.49 -22.39 5.77
CA LEU A 429 -0.65 -21.22 6.05
C LEU A 429 -0.83 -20.18 4.93
N ALA A 430 -1.02 -18.91 5.31
CA ALA A 430 -1.41 -17.84 4.39
C ALA A 430 -2.64 -18.25 3.55
N SER A 431 -3.68 -18.68 4.26
CA SER A 431 -4.88 -19.28 3.67
C SER A 431 -5.63 -18.39 2.64
N GLY A 432 -5.33 -17.09 2.57
CA GLY A 432 -5.80 -16.15 1.57
C GLY A 432 -7.31 -16.21 1.38
N LEU A 433 -7.74 -16.60 0.18
CA LEU A 433 -9.13 -16.86 -0.18
C LEU A 433 -9.43 -18.34 -0.43
N ASP A 434 -8.64 -19.25 0.14
CA ASP A 434 -8.90 -20.69 0.11
C ASP A 434 -10.23 -21.01 0.81
N ALA A 435 -11.08 -21.81 0.16
CA ALA A 435 -12.37 -22.25 0.66
C ALA A 435 -12.45 -23.77 0.90
N ARG A 436 -11.33 -24.49 0.91
CA ARG A 436 -11.27 -25.96 1.15
C ARG A 436 -12.07 -26.42 2.37
N PRO A 437 -12.06 -25.74 3.54
CA PRO A 437 -12.88 -26.13 4.69
C PRO A 437 -14.40 -26.15 4.40
N PHE A 438 -14.83 -25.36 3.41
CA PHE A 438 -16.23 -25.16 3.03
C PHE A 438 -16.65 -25.98 1.79
N ARG A 439 -15.70 -26.38 0.93
CA ARG A 439 -15.99 -27.09 -0.34
C ARG A 439 -15.52 -28.55 -0.41
N LEU A 440 -14.50 -28.95 0.36
CA LEU A 440 -14.01 -30.35 0.36
C LEU A 440 -14.82 -31.24 1.31
N HIS A 441 -14.83 -32.54 1.03
CA HIS A 441 -15.29 -33.53 2.00
C HIS A 441 -14.17 -33.84 2.99
N TRP A 442 -14.47 -33.72 4.28
CA TRP A 442 -13.54 -34.02 5.35
C TRP A 442 -14.02 -35.23 6.15
N PRO A 443 -13.14 -36.21 6.45
CA PRO A 443 -13.48 -37.29 7.36
C PRO A 443 -13.95 -36.78 8.73
N ALA A 444 -14.79 -37.55 9.41
CA ALA A 444 -15.25 -37.21 10.76
C ALA A 444 -14.05 -37.04 11.73
N GLY A 445 -14.14 -36.00 12.58
CA GLY A 445 -13.09 -35.63 13.52
C GLY A 445 -11.93 -34.84 12.90
N THR A 446 -12.01 -34.45 11.63
CA THR A 446 -11.02 -33.54 11.05
C THR A 446 -11.21 -32.11 11.57
N VAL A 447 -10.11 -31.49 11.97
CA VAL A 447 -9.98 -30.10 12.37
C VAL A 447 -9.08 -29.37 11.38
N VAL A 448 -9.55 -28.24 10.85
CA VAL A 448 -8.78 -27.39 9.93
C VAL A 448 -8.55 -26.02 10.55
N PHE A 449 -7.27 -25.62 10.60
CA PHE A 449 -6.83 -24.30 11.02
C PHE A 449 -6.44 -23.48 9.79
N GLU A 450 -6.99 -22.28 9.67
CA GLU A 450 -6.57 -21.28 8.69
C GLU A 450 -5.76 -20.20 9.40
N VAL A 451 -4.47 -20.08 9.05
CA VAL A 451 -3.57 -19.07 9.60
C VAL A 451 -3.34 -18.00 8.53
N ASP A 452 -3.77 -16.79 8.83
CA ASP A 452 -3.54 -15.63 7.97
C ASP A 452 -3.77 -14.33 8.75
N GLN A 453 -3.47 -13.20 8.13
CA GLN A 453 -3.72 -11.88 8.68
C GLN A 453 -5.20 -11.71 9.08
N PRO A 454 -5.47 -11.08 10.24
CA PRO A 454 -6.83 -10.92 10.76
C PRO A 454 -7.84 -10.32 9.76
N ASP A 455 -7.44 -9.30 9.01
CA ASP A 455 -8.33 -8.63 8.05
C ASP A 455 -8.68 -9.52 6.84
N VAL A 456 -7.74 -10.38 6.38
CA VAL A 456 -8.00 -11.36 5.30
C VAL A 456 -9.04 -12.39 5.74
N LEU A 457 -8.85 -12.96 6.94
CA LEU A 457 -9.80 -13.91 7.50
C LEU A 457 -11.15 -13.24 7.80
N GLY A 458 -11.14 -11.98 8.26
CA GLY A 458 -12.33 -11.18 8.47
C GLY A 458 -13.13 -10.98 7.19
N PHE A 459 -12.47 -10.60 6.10
CA PHE A 459 -13.10 -10.48 4.77
C PHE A 459 -13.66 -11.82 4.31
N LYS A 460 -12.84 -12.89 4.31
CA LYS A 460 -13.25 -14.24 3.89
C LYS A 460 -14.50 -14.68 4.65
N LYS A 461 -14.46 -14.57 5.98
CA LYS A 461 -15.58 -14.92 6.86
C LYS A 461 -16.84 -14.13 6.48
N SER A 462 -16.73 -12.82 6.25
CA SER A 462 -17.88 -11.99 5.88
C SER A 462 -18.57 -12.44 4.59
N VAL A 463 -17.80 -12.87 3.58
CA VAL A 463 -18.32 -13.33 2.28
C VAL A 463 -18.92 -14.74 2.40
N LEU A 464 -18.28 -15.62 3.17
CA LEU A 464 -18.79 -16.96 3.46
C LEU A 464 -20.11 -16.90 4.24
N ASP A 465 -20.20 -16.02 5.24
CA ASP A 465 -21.41 -15.78 6.02
C ASP A 465 -22.56 -15.29 5.11
N GLN A 466 -22.27 -14.34 4.19
CA GLN A 466 -23.24 -13.85 3.20
C GLN A 466 -23.70 -14.93 2.22
N SER A 467 -22.81 -15.88 1.91
CA SER A 467 -23.11 -17.03 1.06
C SER A 467 -23.80 -18.19 1.81
N ALA A 468 -24.10 -18.00 3.11
CA ALA A 468 -24.59 -19.03 4.01
C ALA A 468 -23.73 -20.33 3.99
N ALA A 469 -22.42 -20.17 3.76
CA ALA A 469 -21.49 -21.28 3.70
C ALA A 469 -21.28 -21.89 5.10
N SER A 470 -21.44 -23.20 5.21
CA SER A 470 -21.11 -23.93 6.43
C SER A 470 -19.83 -24.73 6.23
N ALA A 471 -18.90 -24.64 7.19
CA ALA A 471 -17.71 -25.49 7.19
C ALA A 471 -18.13 -26.96 7.26
N ARG A 472 -17.40 -27.83 6.54
CA ARG A 472 -17.67 -29.27 6.46
C ARG A 472 -16.80 -30.09 7.42
N CYS A 473 -16.14 -29.41 8.34
CA CYS A 473 -15.24 -29.93 9.36
C CYS A 473 -15.27 -28.98 10.57
N GLU A 474 -14.62 -29.38 11.67
CA GLU A 474 -14.28 -28.41 12.71
C GLU A 474 -13.26 -27.43 12.13
N HIS A 475 -13.52 -26.12 12.27
CA HIS A 475 -12.79 -25.09 11.55
C HIS A 475 -12.47 -23.91 12.46
N HIS A 476 -11.21 -23.48 12.44
CA HIS A 476 -10.69 -22.41 13.28
C HIS A 476 -9.95 -21.36 12.43
N PHE A 477 -10.38 -20.11 12.53
CA PHE A 477 -9.63 -18.96 12.01
C PHE A 477 -8.60 -18.53 13.04
N VAL A 478 -7.33 -18.50 12.64
CA VAL A 478 -6.18 -18.06 13.45
C VAL A 478 -5.63 -16.76 12.84
N GLY A 479 -6.19 -15.63 13.28
CA GLY A 479 -5.83 -14.31 12.76
C GLY A 479 -4.49 -13.81 13.29
N ILE A 480 -3.41 -14.02 12.53
CA ILE A 480 -2.04 -13.59 12.85
C ILE A 480 -1.17 -13.52 11.59
N ASP A 481 -0.25 -12.56 11.54
CA ASP A 481 0.79 -12.49 10.49
C ASP A 481 1.83 -13.60 10.73
N LEU A 482 2.21 -14.33 9.68
CA LEU A 482 3.22 -15.41 9.76
C LEU A 482 4.63 -14.93 10.13
N ARG A 483 4.88 -13.60 10.13
CA ARG A 483 6.12 -12.97 10.61
C ARG A 483 6.11 -12.72 12.11
N GLU A 484 4.95 -12.83 12.76
CA GLU A 484 4.78 -12.75 14.21
C GLU A 484 4.80 -14.14 14.85
N ASP A 485 4.49 -14.27 16.14
CA ASP A 485 4.45 -15.57 16.84
C ASP A 485 3.16 -16.35 16.55
N TRP A 486 2.99 -16.74 15.29
CA TRP A 486 1.86 -17.53 14.83
C TRP A 486 1.80 -18.94 15.42
N THR A 487 2.94 -19.48 15.88
CA THR A 487 3.02 -20.82 16.47
C THR A 487 2.29 -20.88 17.81
N THR A 488 2.45 -19.85 18.64
CA THR A 488 1.71 -19.71 19.90
C THR A 488 0.22 -19.53 19.63
N ALA A 489 -0.15 -18.60 18.74
CA ALA A 489 -1.56 -18.35 18.40
C ALA A 489 -2.26 -19.60 17.84
N LEU A 490 -1.57 -20.41 17.04
CA LEU A 490 -2.08 -21.68 16.53
C LEU A 490 -2.34 -22.68 17.67
N CYS A 491 -1.42 -22.81 18.62
CA CYS A 491 -1.61 -23.66 19.80
C CYS A 491 -2.78 -23.19 20.67
N GLU A 492 -2.91 -21.87 20.88
CA GLU A 492 -4.02 -21.27 21.62
C GLU A 492 -5.38 -21.50 20.95
N ALA A 493 -5.41 -21.59 19.62
CA ALA A 493 -6.61 -21.93 18.86
C ALA A 493 -7.02 -23.41 18.99
N GLY A 494 -6.22 -24.25 19.66
CA GLY A 494 -6.55 -25.66 19.91
C GLY A 494 -5.75 -26.66 19.09
N PHE A 495 -4.68 -26.24 18.40
CA PHE A 495 -3.77 -27.15 17.69
C PHE A 495 -3.07 -28.12 18.67
N ASP A 496 -3.15 -29.42 18.38
CA ASP A 496 -2.48 -30.46 19.16
C ASP A 496 -1.09 -30.77 18.58
N ARG A 497 -0.04 -30.34 19.28
CA ARG A 497 1.36 -30.59 18.90
C ARG A 497 1.75 -32.08 18.89
N LYS A 498 0.93 -32.96 19.45
CA LYS A 498 1.17 -34.42 19.47
C LYS A 498 0.45 -35.14 18.33
N ALA A 499 -0.45 -34.47 17.62
CA ALA A 499 -1.18 -35.04 16.51
C ALA A 499 -0.40 -34.91 15.19
N ARG A 500 -0.51 -35.93 14.33
CA ARG A 500 0.02 -35.87 12.96
C ARG A 500 -0.71 -34.78 12.18
N THR A 501 0.05 -33.85 11.62
CA THR A 501 -0.49 -32.66 10.96
C THR A 501 -0.28 -32.72 9.45
N VAL A 502 -1.24 -32.21 8.69
CA VAL A 502 -1.14 -31.93 7.26
C VAL A 502 -0.99 -30.42 7.07
N TRP A 503 0.16 -29.98 6.58
CA TRP A 503 0.46 -28.58 6.31
C TRP A 503 0.29 -28.26 4.84
N LEU A 504 -0.23 -27.09 4.53
CA LEU A 504 -0.22 -26.52 3.18
C LEU A 504 0.45 -25.15 3.18
N VAL A 505 1.40 -25.00 2.25
CA VAL A 505 2.09 -23.75 1.91
C VAL A 505 1.84 -23.48 0.43
N GLU A 506 0.66 -22.97 0.09
CA GLU A 506 0.25 -22.65 -1.28
C GLU A 506 0.39 -21.14 -1.53
N GLY A 507 1.04 -20.74 -2.63
CA GLY A 507 1.12 -19.35 -3.04
C GLY A 507 1.83 -18.43 -2.05
N LEU A 508 2.75 -18.95 -1.22
CA LEU A 508 3.38 -18.19 -0.13
C LEU A 508 4.87 -17.95 -0.34
N LEU A 509 5.65 -19.01 -0.61
CA LEU A 509 7.12 -18.93 -0.61
C LEU A 509 7.70 -17.83 -1.50
N PRO A 510 7.20 -17.57 -2.73
CA PRO A 510 7.74 -16.50 -3.57
C PRO A 510 7.62 -15.09 -2.97
N TYR A 511 6.74 -14.90 -1.99
CA TYR A 511 6.48 -13.63 -1.31
C TYR A 511 7.21 -13.50 0.04
N LEU A 512 8.04 -14.48 0.41
CA LEU A 512 8.85 -14.44 1.61
C LEU A 512 10.33 -14.19 1.28
N PRO A 513 11.03 -13.36 2.06
CA PRO A 513 12.49 -13.36 2.08
C PRO A 513 13.04 -14.76 2.44
N PRO A 514 14.24 -15.15 1.96
CA PRO A 514 14.82 -16.48 2.21
C PRO A 514 14.86 -16.87 3.70
N GLU A 515 15.19 -15.93 4.58
CA GLU A 515 15.26 -16.14 6.02
C GLU A 515 13.88 -16.43 6.62
N ALA A 516 12.82 -15.79 6.09
CA ALA A 516 11.45 -16.04 6.52
C ALA A 516 10.93 -17.40 6.03
N GLU A 517 11.34 -17.84 4.83
CA GLU A 517 11.07 -19.21 4.37
C GLU A 517 11.73 -20.26 5.28
N HIS A 518 13.01 -20.09 5.62
CA HIS A 518 13.70 -21.01 6.53
C HIS A 518 13.03 -21.06 7.91
N HIS A 519 12.74 -19.90 8.51
CA HIS A 519 12.05 -19.85 9.81
C HIS A 519 10.65 -20.49 9.75
N LEU A 520 9.92 -20.34 8.64
CA LEU A 520 8.62 -20.98 8.45
C LEU A 520 8.75 -22.51 8.46
N LEU A 521 9.69 -23.05 7.67
CA LEU A 521 9.90 -24.50 7.58
C LEU A 521 10.41 -25.10 8.90
N ASP A 522 11.30 -24.40 9.61
CA ASP A 522 11.76 -24.81 10.95
C ASP A 522 10.62 -24.83 11.97
N ALA A 523 9.74 -23.83 11.96
CA ALA A 523 8.59 -23.78 12.85
C ALA A 523 7.59 -24.92 12.55
N ILE A 524 7.36 -25.23 11.27
CA ILE A 524 6.54 -26.38 10.86
C ILE A 524 7.15 -27.69 11.35
N ASP A 525 8.47 -27.89 11.23
CA ASP A 525 9.17 -29.07 11.75
C ASP A 525 8.98 -29.21 13.26
N GLN A 526 9.17 -28.13 14.02
CA GLN A 526 9.01 -28.12 15.48
C GLN A 526 7.57 -28.40 15.95
N LEU A 527 6.58 -28.12 15.11
CA LEU A 527 5.16 -28.38 15.35
C LEU A 527 4.70 -29.75 14.82
N SER A 528 5.58 -30.50 14.18
CA SER A 528 5.26 -31.77 13.52
C SER A 528 5.79 -32.96 14.30
N VAL A 529 5.02 -34.05 14.28
CA VAL A 529 5.43 -35.38 14.76
C VAL A 529 5.64 -36.35 13.60
N PRO A 530 6.38 -37.45 13.77
CA PRO A 530 6.53 -38.46 12.73
C PRO A 530 5.20 -38.91 12.11
N GLY A 531 5.18 -39.00 10.78
CA GLY A 531 3.97 -39.22 9.99
C GLY A 531 3.16 -37.97 9.66
N SER A 532 3.60 -36.78 10.09
CA SER A 532 3.08 -35.51 9.57
C SER A 532 3.44 -35.34 8.09
N ARG A 533 2.70 -34.48 7.39
CA ARG A 533 2.82 -34.26 5.95
C ARG A 533 2.79 -32.77 5.65
N ILE A 534 3.52 -32.36 4.61
CA ILE A 534 3.45 -30.99 4.07
C ILE A 534 3.31 -31.05 2.56
N ALA A 535 2.54 -30.12 1.99
CA ALA A 535 2.53 -29.82 0.57
C ALA A 535 2.84 -28.34 0.33
N ILE A 536 3.70 -28.06 -0.65
CA ILE A 536 4.23 -26.73 -0.95
C ILE A 536 4.10 -26.44 -2.45
N GLU A 537 3.66 -25.25 -2.80
CA GLU A 537 3.89 -24.68 -4.13
C GLU A 537 5.27 -24.01 -4.15
N ASP A 538 6.21 -24.59 -4.89
CA ASP A 538 7.53 -24.01 -5.13
C ASP A 538 7.56 -23.40 -6.54
N ALA A 539 7.34 -22.08 -6.61
CA ALA A 539 7.34 -21.30 -7.84
C ALA A 539 8.52 -20.31 -7.83
N LYS A 540 9.64 -20.71 -8.43
CA LYS A 540 10.84 -19.89 -8.49
C LYS A 540 10.72 -18.84 -9.58
N LYS A 541 11.37 -17.68 -9.40
CA LYS A 541 11.48 -16.61 -10.41
C LYS A 541 10.15 -16.19 -11.05
N ILE A 542 9.01 -16.38 -10.37
CA ILE A 542 7.68 -16.15 -10.95
C ILE A 542 7.50 -14.70 -11.42
N GLY A 543 8.20 -13.74 -10.81
CA GLY A 543 8.26 -12.35 -11.26
C GLY A 543 8.88 -12.15 -12.65
N GLN A 544 9.68 -13.10 -13.14
CA GLN A 544 10.41 -13.03 -14.42
C GLN A 544 9.79 -13.91 -15.51
N THR A 545 8.69 -14.63 -15.24
CA THR A 545 8.19 -15.66 -16.17
C THR A 545 7.18 -15.16 -17.20
N LEU A 546 6.76 -13.88 -17.12
CA LEU A 546 5.87 -13.24 -18.09
C LEU A 546 6.57 -12.05 -18.78
N PRO A 547 6.22 -11.71 -20.02
CA PRO A 547 6.72 -10.51 -20.69
C PRO A 547 6.36 -9.22 -19.92
N ASP A 548 7.23 -8.21 -19.98
CA ASP A 548 7.04 -6.92 -19.29
C ASP A 548 5.69 -6.25 -19.64
N ASP A 549 5.29 -6.29 -20.91
CA ASP A 549 4.00 -5.75 -21.38
C ASP A 549 2.79 -6.34 -20.64
N ASN A 550 2.86 -7.62 -20.22
CA ASN A 550 1.79 -8.28 -19.48
C ASN A 550 1.73 -7.79 -18.04
N TYR A 551 2.88 -7.56 -17.41
CA TYR A 551 2.94 -6.94 -16.07
C TYR A 551 2.49 -5.49 -16.11
N GLU A 552 2.87 -4.72 -17.14
CA GLU A 552 2.42 -3.35 -17.32
C GLU A 552 0.93 -3.27 -17.62
N ALA A 553 0.37 -4.22 -18.39
CA ALA A 553 -1.06 -4.31 -18.61
C ALA A 553 -1.81 -4.63 -17.31
N ALA A 554 -1.34 -5.62 -16.53
CA ALA A 554 -1.93 -5.96 -15.23
C ALA A 554 -1.82 -4.80 -14.22
N THR A 555 -0.69 -4.09 -14.21
CA THR A 555 -0.46 -2.89 -13.37
C THR A 555 -1.40 -1.76 -13.79
N ARG A 556 -1.58 -1.50 -15.09
CA ARG A 556 -2.54 -0.51 -15.58
C ARG A 556 -3.98 -0.88 -15.26
N GLN A 557 -4.32 -2.16 -15.33
CA GLN A 557 -5.69 -2.63 -15.18
C GLN A 557 -6.11 -2.78 -13.72
N TRP A 558 -5.22 -3.20 -12.82
CA TRP A 558 -5.56 -3.50 -11.42
C TRP A 558 -4.64 -2.85 -10.39
N GLY A 559 -3.70 -2.00 -10.82
CA GLY A 559 -2.87 -1.20 -9.92
C GLY A 559 -1.76 -1.96 -9.20
N VAL A 560 -1.45 -3.20 -9.61
CA VAL A 560 -0.43 -4.04 -8.97
C VAL A 560 0.59 -4.54 -9.98
N ASP A 561 1.85 -4.23 -9.73
CA ASP A 561 2.98 -4.87 -10.38
C ASP A 561 3.44 -6.07 -9.55
N LEU A 562 3.09 -7.28 -9.98
CA LEU A 562 3.42 -8.52 -9.28
C LEU A 562 4.94 -8.69 -9.08
N ARG A 563 5.78 -8.09 -9.94
CA ARG A 563 7.25 -8.13 -9.81
C ARG A 563 7.74 -7.47 -8.53
N THR A 564 7.01 -6.47 -8.04
CA THR A 564 7.37 -5.73 -6.82
C THR A 564 7.08 -6.50 -5.53
N LEU A 565 6.36 -7.62 -5.63
CA LEU A 565 5.93 -8.45 -4.49
C LEU A 565 6.79 -9.71 -4.32
N VAL A 566 7.53 -10.11 -5.36
CA VAL A 566 8.26 -11.39 -5.38
C VAL A 566 9.70 -11.18 -4.92
N HIS A 567 10.15 -12.04 -4.01
CA HIS A 567 11.56 -12.12 -3.62
C HIS A 567 12.31 -13.05 -4.58
N GLU A 568 13.14 -12.45 -5.42
CA GLU A 568 13.97 -13.14 -6.40
C GLU A 568 15.33 -13.47 -5.78
N ASP A 569 15.39 -14.58 -5.05
CA ASP A 569 16.65 -15.15 -4.57
C ASP A 569 16.80 -16.60 -5.03
N ASP A 570 17.97 -16.91 -5.60
CA ASP A 570 18.39 -18.24 -6.06
C ASP A 570 18.80 -19.17 -4.91
N GLN A 571 18.90 -18.67 -3.66
CA GLN A 571 19.26 -19.45 -2.47
C GLN A 571 18.12 -20.31 -1.91
N ARG A 572 16.89 -20.19 -2.41
CA ARG A 572 15.72 -20.93 -1.88
C ARG A 572 15.70 -22.37 -2.39
N ASP A 573 15.73 -23.34 -1.48
CA ASP A 573 15.54 -24.76 -1.80
C ASP A 573 14.78 -25.49 -0.70
N ALA A 574 13.45 -25.35 -0.71
CA ALA A 574 12.55 -26.00 0.24
C ALA A 574 12.73 -27.53 0.28
N VAL A 575 13.12 -28.18 -0.82
CA VAL A 575 13.42 -29.62 -0.85
C VAL A 575 14.63 -29.91 0.05
N ALA A 576 15.76 -29.26 -0.21
CA ALA A 576 16.99 -29.47 0.56
C ALA A 576 16.82 -29.13 2.05
N THR A 577 16.07 -28.06 2.35
CA THR A 577 15.75 -27.67 3.74
C THR A 577 14.93 -28.74 4.44
N LEU A 578 13.84 -29.20 3.84
CA LEU A 578 12.99 -30.27 4.39
C LEU A 578 13.78 -31.57 4.59
N GLU A 579 14.61 -31.97 3.63
CA GLU A 579 15.45 -33.17 3.75
C GLU A 579 16.47 -33.07 4.89
N THR A 580 17.08 -31.90 5.07
CA THR A 580 17.98 -31.62 6.21
C THR A 580 17.25 -31.74 7.54
N LEU A 581 15.98 -31.32 7.58
CA LEU A 581 15.08 -31.47 8.72
C LEU A 581 14.53 -32.90 8.89
N GLY A 582 14.94 -33.86 8.06
CA GLY A 582 14.55 -35.27 8.18
C GLY A 582 13.18 -35.61 7.56
N TRP A 583 12.68 -34.75 6.68
CA TRP A 583 11.51 -35.02 5.86
C TRP A 583 11.91 -35.77 4.59
N LYS A 584 11.14 -36.79 4.23
CA LYS A 584 11.25 -37.44 2.93
C LYS A 584 10.39 -36.68 1.93
N THR A 585 11.02 -36.11 0.91
CA THR A 585 10.36 -35.25 -0.08
C THR A 585 10.08 -35.99 -1.39
N ASP A 586 9.08 -35.50 -2.12
CA ASP A 586 8.84 -35.77 -3.54
C ASP A 586 8.47 -34.44 -4.21
N ALA A 587 9.01 -34.16 -5.39
CA ALA A 587 8.83 -32.89 -6.09
C ALA A 587 8.44 -33.14 -7.55
N GLU A 588 7.25 -32.69 -7.93
CA GLU A 588 6.69 -32.92 -9.26
C GLU A 588 6.52 -31.60 -10.02
N PRO A 589 7.11 -31.44 -11.22
CA PRO A 589 6.87 -30.25 -12.05
C PRO A 589 5.39 -30.14 -12.43
N ILE A 590 4.83 -28.93 -12.39
CA ILE A 590 3.39 -28.73 -12.67
C ILE A 590 2.99 -29.21 -14.08
N GLY A 591 3.89 -29.09 -15.06
CA GLY A 591 3.65 -29.59 -16.41
C GLY A 591 3.32 -31.09 -16.45
N ARG A 592 4.02 -31.89 -15.64
CA ARG A 592 3.79 -33.35 -15.52
C ARG A 592 2.48 -33.66 -14.80
N VAL A 593 2.15 -32.87 -13.78
CA VAL A 593 0.87 -32.96 -13.07
C VAL A 593 -0.29 -32.67 -14.02
N ALA A 594 -0.17 -31.61 -14.83
CA ALA A 594 -1.17 -31.21 -15.81
C ALA A 594 -1.38 -32.28 -16.90
N GLU A 595 -0.29 -32.87 -17.42
CA GLU A 595 -0.33 -34.02 -18.33
C GLU A 595 -1.06 -35.22 -17.70
N ARG A 596 -0.75 -35.54 -16.44
CA ARG A 596 -1.38 -36.64 -15.69
C ARG A 596 -2.89 -36.43 -15.50
N TYR A 597 -3.33 -35.18 -15.35
CA TYR A 597 -4.75 -34.86 -15.27
C TYR A 597 -5.44 -34.80 -16.64
N GLY A 598 -4.70 -34.92 -17.76
CA GLY A 598 -5.27 -34.87 -19.10
C GLY A 598 -5.52 -33.45 -19.62
N HIS A 599 -5.00 -32.43 -18.94
CA HIS A 599 -5.17 -31.02 -19.29
C HIS A 599 -3.79 -30.33 -19.36
N PRO A 600 -2.97 -30.63 -20.40
CA PRO A 600 -1.65 -30.02 -20.54
C PRO A 600 -1.77 -28.49 -20.57
N LEU A 601 -0.84 -27.83 -19.88
CA LEU A 601 -0.82 -26.37 -19.81
C LEU A 601 -0.39 -25.75 -21.15
N ASN A 602 -0.83 -24.53 -21.40
CA ASN A 602 -0.52 -23.80 -22.63
C ASN A 602 1.01 -23.62 -22.77
N PRO A 603 1.64 -24.06 -23.88
CA PRO A 603 3.07 -23.87 -24.12
C PRO A 603 3.54 -22.42 -24.05
N ALA A 604 2.65 -21.44 -24.25
CA ALA A 604 2.96 -20.02 -24.07
C ALA A 604 3.39 -19.66 -22.62
N LEU A 605 3.14 -20.55 -21.65
CA LEU A 605 3.58 -20.42 -20.27
C LEU A 605 4.82 -21.26 -19.95
N SER A 606 5.59 -21.73 -20.93
CA SER A 606 6.72 -22.65 -20.70
C SER A 606 7.64 -22.20 -19.57
N THR A 607 8.01 -20.92 -19.52
CA THR A 607 8.86 -20.36 -18.46
C THR A 607 8.22 -20.43 -17.07
N THR A 608 6.91 -20.18 -16.97
CA THR A 608 6.15 -20.31 -15.71
C THR A 608 6.03 -21.77 -15.29
N ILE A 609 5.80 -22.66 -16.25
CA ILE A 609 5.65 -24.11 -16.05
C ILE A 609 6.98 -24.71 -15.58
N GLU A 610 8.09 -24.36 -16.21
CA GLU A 610 9.44 -24.82 -15.87
C GLU A 610 9.86 -24.34 -14.48
N ALA A 611 9.42 -23.15 -14.08
CA ALA A 611 9.78 -22.57 -12.80
C ALA A 611 8.89 -23.03 -11.62
N SER A 612 7.84 -23.82 -11.89
CA SER A 612 6.85 -24.24 -10.89
C SER A 612 6.83 -25.75 -10.67
N ARG A 613 6.90 -26.16 -9.41
CA ARG A 613 6.76 -27.56 -8.99
C ARG A 613 5.95 -27.65 -7.70
N PHE A 614 5.35 -28.81 -7.46
CA PHE A 614 4.70 -29.10 -6.19
C PHE A 614 5.54 -30.08 -5.40
N ILE A 615 5.87 -29.69 -4.16
CA ILE A 615 6.62 -30.52 -3.23
C ILE A 615 5.62 -31.14 -2.28
N THR A 616 5.74 -32.44 -2.03
CA THR A 616 5.09 -33.10 -0.90
C THR A 616 6.16 -33.75 -0.03
N ALA A 617 5.97 -33.78 1.29
CA ALA A 617 6.93 -34.44 2.16
C ALA A 617 6.28 -35.11 3.38
N GLU A 618 6.97 -36.11 3.90
CA GLU A 618 6.64 -36.85 5.13
C GLU A 618 7.75 -36.69 6.17
N LEU A 619 7.41 -36.31 7.39
CA LEU A 619 8.36 -36.37 8.50
C LEU A 619 8.56 -37.82 8.94
N CYS A 620 9.77 -38.36 8.76
CA CYS A 620 10.06 -39.77 9.05
C CYS A 620 10.63 -40.02 10.45
N ARG A 621 11.23 -39.01 11.08
CA ARG A 621 12.00 -39.16 12.33
C ARG A 621 11.19 -38.89 13.60
#